data_AF-A0A920JY97-F1
#
_entry.id   AF-A0A920JY97-F1
#
_cell.length_a   1.000
_cell.length_b   1.000
_cell.length_c   1.000
_cell.angle_alpha   90.00
_cell.angle_beta   90.00
_cell.angle_gamma   90.00
#
_symmetry.space_group_name_H-M   'P 1'
#
loop_
_entity.id
_entity.type
_entity.pdbx_description
1 polymer ?
#
loop_
_entity_poly.entity_id
_entity_poly.type
_entity_poly.pdbx_seq_one_letter_code
_entity_poly.pdbx_strand_id
1 'polypeptide(L)'
;MNSSKSKVNAVIEFVDIAGLIKGASKGEGLGNDFLTHIKNTDAIAHVVRFFIDDDIIHVNGKPNPDSDFSDINSELMLSDIATLESH
;
A
#
# COMPACT_ATOMS: atom_id res chain seq x y z
N MET A 1 42.04 28.13 -5.58
CA MET A 1 41.66 26.70 -5.61
C MET A 1 40.39 26.55 -4.79
N ASN A 2 39.24 26.32 -5.42
CA ASN A 2 37.96 26.19 -4.71
C ASN A 2 37.49 24.74 -4.83
N SER A 3 37.85 23.91 -3.86
CA SER A 3 37.48 22.49 -3.84
C SER A 3 36.22 22.31 -3.00
N SER A 4 35.06 22.70 -3.52
CA SER A 4 33.80 22.24 -2.94
C SER A 4 33.60 20.77 -3.34
N LYS A 5 33.86 19.86 -2.40
CA LYS A 5 33.50 18.43 -2.50
C LYS A 5 32.11 18.19 -1.88
N SER A 6 31.13 19.03 -2.17
CA SER A 6 29.76 18.76 -1.72
C SER A 6 29.14 17.70 -2.63
N LYS A 7 28.98 16.48 -2.10
CA LYS A 7 28.26 15.40 -2.79
C LYS A 7 26.78 15.54 -2.47
N VAL A 8 25.96 15.69 -3.51
CA VAL A 8 24.50 15.64 -3.40
C VAL A 8 24.05 14.23 -3.77
N ASN A 9 23.36 13.55 -2.85
CA ASN A 9 22.83 12.21 -3.07
C ASN A 9 21.47 12.26 -3.76
N ALA A 10 21.09 11.16 -4.41
CA ALA A 10 19.71 10.98 -4.88
C ALA A 10 18.75 10.93 -3.68
N VAL A 11 17.53 11.42 -3.88
CA VAL A 11 16.48 11.45 -2.86
C VAL A 11 15.29 10.64 -3.37
N ILE A 12 14.66 9.90 -2.46
CA ILE A 12 13.41 9.18 -2.69
C ILE A 12 12.40 9.74 -1.69
N GLU A 13 11.19 10.02 -2.15
CA GLU A 13 10.07 10.42 -1.30
C GLU A 13 9.18 9.21 -1.01
N PHE A 14 8.80 9.05 0.25
CA PHE A 14 7.88 8.01 0.69
C PHE A 14 6.59 8.68 1.16
N VAL A 15 5.47 8.21 0.63
CA VAL A 15 4.13 8.60 1.08
C VAL A 15 3.59 7.45 1.92
N ASP A 16 3.23 7.76 3.18
CA ASP A 16 2.53 6.80 4.03
C ASP A 16 1.06 6.73 3.62
N ILE A 17 0.61 5.54 3.23
CA ILE A 17 -0.76 5.31 2.78
C ILE A 17 -1.50 4.56 3.88
N ALA A 18 -2.59 5.14 4.39
CA ALA A 18 -3.42 4.54 5.44
C ALA A 18 -3.83 3.10 5.08
N GLY A 19 -3.87 2.17 6.04
CA GLY A 19 -4.01 0.73 5.72
C GLY A 19 -5.23 0.36 4.87
N LEU A 20 -5.01 -0.50 3.87
CA LEU A 20 -6.06 -1.13 3.08
C LEU A 20 -6.82 -2.16 3.92
N ILE A 21 -8.14 -2.10 3.89
CA ILE A 21 -9.02 -3.15 4.41
C ILE A 21 -9.68 -3.89 3.25
N LYS A 22 -10.00 -5.16 3.47
CA LYS A 22 -10.79 -5.97 2.55
C LYS A 22 -12.13 -5.27 2.26
N GLY A 23 -12.51 -5.16 0.98
CA GLY A 23 -13.73 -4.46 0.55
C GLY A 23 -13.53 -3.00 0.11
N ALA A 24 -12.30 -2.49 0.14
CA ALA A 24 -11.97 -1.13 -0.31
C ALA A 24 -12.38 -0.83 -1.76
N SER A 25 -12.21 -1.79 -2.69
CA SER A 25 -12.61 -1.66 -4.09
C SER A 25 -14.12 -1.45 -4.30
N LYS A 26 -14.94 -1.85 -3.32
CA LYS A 26 -16.40 -1.65 -3.33
C LYS A 26 -16.84 -0.33 -2.71
N GLY A 27 -15.90 0.49 -2.25
CA GLY A 27 -16.17 1.77 -1.58
C GLY A 27 -16.57 1.65 -0.11
N GLU A 28 -16.32 0.50 0.55
CA GLU A 28 -16.54 0.38 1.99
C GLU A 28 -15.37 1.00 2.78
N GLY A 29 -15.68 1.93 3.68
CA GLY A 29 -14.69 2.58 4.57
C GLY A 29 -13.77 3.60 3.87
N LEU A 30 -12.55 3.78 4.41
CA LEU A 30 -11.51 4.68 3.88
C LEU A 30 -10.82 4.13 2.60
N GLY A 31 -11.33 3.04 2.02
CA GLY A 31 -10.71 2.33 0.91
C GLY A 31 -10.66 3.11 -0.41
N ASN A 32 -11.61 4.01 -0.66
CA ASN A 32 -11.57 4.86 -1.86
C ASN A 32 -10.44 5.90 -1.79
N ASP A 33 -10.26 6.54 -0.62
CA ASP A 33 -9.18 7.50 -0.39
C ASP A 33 -7.81 6.82 -0.51
N PHE A 34 -7.71 5.54 -0.11
CA PHE A 34 -6.51 4.72 -0.30
C PHE A 34 -6.16 4.52 -1.77
N LEU A 35 -7.11 4.09 -2.59
CA LEU A 35 -6.90 3.81 -4.01
C LEU A 35 -6.55 5.09 -4.79
N THR A 36 -7.12 6.24 -4.41
CA THR A 36 -6.74 7.54 -4.97
C THR A 36 -5.29 7.92 -4.65
N HIS A 37 -4.81 7.66 -3.43
CA HIS A 37 -3.40 7.92 -3.10
C HIS A 37 -2.47 7.02 -3.91
N ILE A 38 -2.77 5.73 -4.05
CA ILE A 38 -1.97 4.81 -4.86
C ILE A 38 -1.90 5.24 -6.32
N LYS A 39 -3.02 5.69 -6.90
CA LYS A 39 -3.06 6.17 -8.30
C LYS A 39 -2.14 7.36 -8.57
N ASN A 40 -1.73 8.10 -7.54
CA ASN A 40 -0.80 9.23 -7.65
C ASN A 40 0.66 8.86 -7.32
N THR A 41 0.99 7.57 -7.21
CA THR A 41 2.35 7.08 -6.92
C THR A 41 2.91 6.26 -8.07
N ASP A 42 4.21 6.36 -8.32
CA ASP A 42 4.91 5.61 -9.37
C ASP A 42 5.26 4.18 -8.96
N ALA A 43 5.33 3.91 -7.65
CA ALA A 43 5.67 2.62 -7.09
C ALA A 43 5.02 2.41 -5.72
N ILE A 44 4.68 1.17 -5.42
CA ILE A 44 4.06 0.76 -4.15
C ILE A 44 5.04 -0.12 -3.38
N ALA A 45 5.32 0.23 -2.12
CA ALA A 45 6.05 -0.62 -1.19
C ALA A 45 5.06 -1.42 -0.33
N HIS A 46 4.86 -2.69 -0.66
CA HIS A 46 3.92 -3.55 0.04
C HIS A 46 4.56 -4.18 1.29
N VAL A 47 4.19 -3.69 2.47
CA VAL A 47 4.67 -4.21 3.76
C VAL A 47 3.78 -5.35 4.23
N VAL A 48 4.34 -6.56 4.33
CA VAL A 48 3.62 -7.77 4.78
C VAL A 48 4.20 -8.24 6.12
N ARG A 49 3.32 -8.60 7.06
CA ARG A 49 3.72 -9.06 8.40
C ARG A 49 4.13 -10.53 8.38
N PHE A 50 5.37 -10.83 8.76
CA PHE A 50 5.92 -12.21 8.85
C PHE A 50 6.23 -12.66 10.28
N PHE A 51 5.63 -12.03 11.30
CA PHE A 51 5.87 -12.36 12.70
C PHE A 51 4.58 -12.37 13.52
N ILE A 52 4.58 -13.17 14.58
CA ILE A 52 3.51 -13.23 15.57
C ILE A 52 3.92 -12.36 16.75
N ASP A 53 2.99 -11.55 17.24
CA ASP A 53 3.12 -10.69 18.40
C ASP A 53 1.74 -10.62 19.06
N ASP A 54 1.68 -11.01 20.33
CA ASP A 54 0.45 -11.12 21.12
C ASP A 54 -0.12 -9.75 21.50
N ASP A 55 0.70 -8.69 21.45
CA ASP A 55 0.27 -7.31 21.70
C ASP A 55 -0.39 -6.66 20.47
N ILE A 56 -0.40 -7.34 19.33
CA ILE A 56 -0.92 -6.82 18.05
C ILE A 56 -2.10 -7.65 17.54
N ILE A 57 -3.31 -7.10 17.66
CA ILE A 57 -4.55 -7.71 17.18
C ILE A 57 -4.55 -7.76 15.64
N HIS A 58 -4.69 -8.97 15.08
CA HIS A 58 -4.92 -9.16 13.66
C HIS A 58 -6.42 -9.19 13.36
N VAL A 59 -6.88 -8.48 12.33
CA VAL A 59 -8.30 -8.43 11.93
C VAL A 59 -8.89 -9.82 11.65
N ASN A 60 -8.07 -10.75 11.16
CA ASN A 60 -8.46 -12.15 10.91
C ASN A 60 -8.07 -13.12 12.05
N GLY A 61 -7.78 -12.61 13.25
CA GLY A 61 -7.44 -13.40 14.44
C GLY A 61 -5.98 -13.85 14.54
N LYS A 62 -5.32 -14.19 13.42
CA LYS A 62 -3.86 -14.41 13.36
C LYS A 62 -3.26 -13.83 12.06
N PRO A 63 -2.00 -13.35 12.07
CA PRO A 63 -1.31 -12.95 10.86
C PRO A 63 -1.15 -14.12 9.90
N ASN A 64 -1.46 -13.90 8.63
CA ASN A 64 -1.20 -14.85 7.56
C ASN A 64 -0.64 -14.09 6.34
N PRO A 65 0.70 -14.08 6.18
CA PRO A 65 1.37 -13.27 5.16
C PRO A 65 0.86 -13.53 3.74
N ASP A 66 0.58 -14.79 3.41
CA ASP A 66 0.15 -15.19 2.07
C ASP A 66 -1.25 -14.65 1.76
N SER A 67 -2.17 -14.71 2.74
CA SER A 67 -3.51 -14.14 2.56
C SER A 67 -3.48 -12.63 2.55
N ASP A 68 -2.65 -12.00 3.39
CA ASP A 68 -2.54 -10.53 3.46
C ASP A 68 -2.02 -9.97 2.13
N PHE A 69 -0.99 -10.63 1.56
CA PHE A 69 -0.48 -10.29 0.23
C PHE A 69 -1.54 -10.46 -0.86
N SER A 70 -2.25 -11.59 -0.84
CA SER A 70 -3.29 -11.91 -1.83
C SER A 70 -4.49 -10.96 -1.74
N ASP A 71 -4.93 -10.60 -0.54
CA ASP A 71 -6.06 -9.69 -0.32
C ASP A 71 -5.72 -8.30 -0.91
N ILE A 72 -4.53 -7.74 -0.62
CA ILE A 72 -4.10 -6.44 -1.16
C ILE A 72 -4.00 -6.46 -2.69
N ASN A 73 -3.38 -7.49 -3.27
CA ASN A 73 -3.29 -7.63 -4.73
C ASN A 73 -4.67 -7.74 -5.38
N SER A 74 -5.59 -8.50 -4.77
CA SER A 74 -6.93 -8.70 -5.32
C SER A 74 -7.71 -7.38 -5.36
N GLU A 75 -7.62 -6.55 -4.33
CA GLU A 75 -8.27 -5.24 -4.28
C GLU A 75 -7.70 -4.27 -5.33
N LEU A 76 -6.38 -4.27 -5.56
CA LEU A 76 -5.75 -3.47 -6.61
C LEU A 76 -6.24 -3.90 -8.00
N MET A 77 -6.26 -5.20 -8.28
CA MET A 77 -6.75 -5.74 -9.55
C MET A 77 -8.24 -5.41 -9.77
N LEU A 78 -9.07 -5.51 -8.72
CA LEU A 78 -10.49 -5.15 -8.79
C LEU A 78 -10.68 -3.66 -9.07
N SER A 79 -9.85 -2.79 -8.48
CA SER A 79 -9.87 -1.34 -8.76
C SER A 79 -9.51 -1.03 -10.22
N ASP A 80 -8.53 -1.74 -10.78
CA ASP A 80 -8.15 -1.61 -12.19
C ASP A 80 -9.29 -2.05 -13.12
N ILE A 81 -9.92 -3.20 -12.84
CA ILE A 81 -11.08 -3.69 -13.60
C ILE A 81 -12.22 -2.67 -13.55
N ALA A 82 -12.58 -2.17 -12.36
CA ALA A 82 -13.63 -1.18 -12.20
C ALA A 82 -13.32 0.12 -12.98
N THR A 83 -12.05 0.53 -13.02
CA THR A 83 -11.61 1.71 -13.78
C THR A 83 -11.78 1.50 -15.29
N LEU A 84 -11.52 0.30 -15.80
CA LEU A 84 -11.73 -0.07 -17.20
C LEU A 84 -13.22 -0.15 -17.57
N GLU A 85 -14.08 -0.66 -16.68
CA GLU A 85 -15.53 -0.74 -16.90
C GLU A 85 -16.24 0.62 -16.83
N SER A 86 -15.65 1.59 -16.12
CA SER A 86 -16.20 2.95 -15.98
C SER A 86 -15.92 3.85 -17.19
N HIS A 87 -15.12 3.39 -18.16
CA HIS A 87 -14.81 4.06 -19.43
C HIS A 87 -15.56 3.41 -20.59
#